data_AF-A0A523EA69-F1
#
_entry.id   AF-A0A523EA69-F1
#
_cell.length_a   1.000
_cell.length_b   1.000
_cell.length_c   1.000
_cell.angle_alpha   90.00
_cell.angle_beta   90.00
_cell.angle_gamma   90.00
#
_symmetry.space_group_name_H-M   'P 1'
#
loop_
_entity.id
_entity.type
_entity.pdbx_description
1 polymer ?
#
loop_
_entity_poly.entity_id
_entity_poly.type
_entity_poly.pdbx_seq_one_letter_code
_entity_poly.pdbx_strand_id
1 'polypeptide(L)'
;MIRVQTVVSLVAIALAGAACAPVPQVETPVDYQVIQRDSDGGAWVEVRGSLASSTGQIEMSVILAGEDRTPWRPLSLATGAGGQQFRGNLRVPQGGWYQLQLRLDGGRPLTVVSRFGVGDLFILAGQSNATNTGSGRQPGVNDRVAMFDGEHWWRAADPMVGVQDRSRDGSPWPVFGDLIQRATGVPVGLASVGHGNTRIADWHPRRPPVSAFLDSSRYTVLRRRLQALGGARAILWHQGESDAREGTGTDAYVRDFNDLRQALAGDTGMDVPWVVARASFLPGLKPDAMAAIRRAQEFLWREGLALEGPTTDDMQGSLRARDGIHFSSLGLRMHGELWYAAVWAALYERSAAP
;
A
#
# COMPACT_ATOMS: atom_id res chain seq x y z
N MET A 1 43.42 -3.63 -78.03
CA MET A 1 42.32 -3.73 -77.06
C MET A 1 42.81 -3.12 -75.75
N ILE A 2 42.35 -1.91 -75.43
CA ILE A 2 42.74 -1.16 -74.23
C ILE A 2 41.70 -1.45 -73.15
N ARG A 3 42.09 -2.06 -72.04
CA ARG A 3 41.23 -2.26 -70.85
C ARG A 3 41.39 -1.06 -69.93
N VAL A 4 40.32 -0.29 -69.76
CA VAL A 4 40.20 0.74 -68.72
C VAL A 4 39.74 0.06 -67.44
N GLN A 5 40.54 0.12 -66.37
CA GLN A 5 40.14 -0.28 -65.02
C GLN A 5 39.62 0.94 -64.28
N THR A 6 38.31 0.96 -64.01
CA THR A 6 37.66 1.93 -63.13
C THR A 6 37.93 1.55 -61.68
N VAL A 7 38.69 2.36 -60.95
CA VAL A 7 38.84 2.23 -59.50
C VAL A 7 37.68 2.97 -58.84
N VAL A 8 36.81 2.24 -58.13
CA VAL A 8 35.77 2.81 -57.28
C VAL A 8 36.33 2.86 -55.85
N SER A 9 36.64 4.07 -55.36
CA SER A 9 36.98 4.28 -53.95
C SER A 9 35.69 4.39 -53.12
N LEU A 10 35.42 3.42 -52.26
CA LEU A 10 34.42 3.55 -51.21
C LEU A 10 34.98 4.40 -50.06
N VAL A 11 34.39 5.57 -49.85
CA VAL A 11 34.58 6.35 -48.63
C VAL A 11 33.63 5.80 -47.57
N ALA A 12 34.16 5.13 -46.55
CA ALA A 12 33.39 4.76 -45.37
C ALA A 12 33.25 5.98 -44.46
N ILE A 13 32.07 6.59 -44.44
CA ILE A 13 31.71 7.63 -43.45
C ILE A 13 31.40 6.89 -42.15
N ALA A 14 32.32 6.96 -41.19
CA ALA A 14 32.07 6.53 -39.82
C ALA A 14 31.11 7.53 -39.16
N LEU A 15 29.83 7.17 -39.08
CA LEU A 15 28.87 7.83 -38.18
C LEU A 15 29.27 7.45 -36.75
N ALA A 16 29.94 8.36 -36.05
CA ALA A 16 30.11 8.27 -34.61
C ALA A 16 28.71 8.40 -33.97
N GLY A 17 28.09 7.26 -33.64
CA GLY A 17 26.90 7.24 -32.82
C GLY A 17 27.24 7.83 -31.45
N ALA A 18 26.56 8.90 -31.06
CA ALA A 18 26.63 9.40 -29.70
C ALA A 18 26.23 8.26 -28.75
N ALA A 19 27.20 7.72 -28.00
CA ALA A 19 26.90 6.75 -26.97
C ALA A 19 25.96 7.44 -25.97
N CYS A 20 24.71 6.98 -25.90
CA CYS A 20 23.77 7.44 -24.89
C CYS A 20 24.39 7.16 -23.52
N ALA A 21 24.51 8.18 -22.66
CA ALA A 21 24.99 7.97 -21.30
C ALA A 21 24.12 6.88 -20.64
N PRO A 22 24.72 5.91 -19.93
CA PRO A 22 23.96 4.82 -19.35
C PRO A 22 22.94 5.39 -18.36
N VAL A 23 21.67 4.99 -18.51
CA VAL A 23 20.57 5.44 -17.66
C VAL A 23 20.51 4.54 -16.43
N PRO A 24 20.61 5.09 -15.20
CA PRO A 24 20.44 4.31 -13.97
C PRO A 24 19.06 3.67 -13.92
N GLN A 25 19.00 2.38 -13.58
CA GLN A 25 17.77 1.65 -13.27
C GLN A 25 17.54 1.73 -11.76
N VAL A 26 16.48 2.41 -11.33
CA VAL A 26 16.15 2.57 -9.91
C VAL A 26 15.14 1.49 -9.50
N GLU A 27 15.45 0.77 -8.44
CA GLU A 27 14.57 -0.23 -7.81
C GLU A 27 13.72 0.35 -6.68
N THR A 28 14.26 1.32 -5.94
CA THR A 28 13.52 2.08 -4.92
C THR A 28 14.16 3.46 -4.75
N PRO A 29 13.38 4.52 -4.50
CA PRO A 29 11.92 4.53 -4.61
C PRO A 29 11.42 4.35 -6.05
N VAL A 30 10.16 3.95 -6.24
CA VAL A 30 9.48 3.90 -7.53
C VAL A 30 8.38 4.96 -7.63
N ASP A 31 7.85 5.18 -8.84
CA ASP A 31 6.78 6.17 -9.05
C ASP A 31 5.51 5.82 -8.23
N TYR A 32 4.89 6.81 -7.62
CA TYR A 32 3.80 6.75 -6.63
C TYR A 32 4.11 6.03 -5.31
N GLN A 33 5.35 5.60 -5.05
CA GLN A 33 5.66 4.96 -3.79
C GLN A 33 5.49 5.92 -2.61
N VAL A 34 4.72 5.47 -1.61
CA VAL A 34 4.60 6.15 -0.32
C VAL A 34 5.42 5.37 0.71
N ILE A 35 6.23 6.08 1.48
CA ILE A 35 7.01 5.55 2.59
C ILE A 35 6.37 6.05 3.90
N GLN A 36 6.14 5.14 4.86
CA GLN A 36 5.54 5.48 6.14
C GLN A 36 6.42 6.47 6.91
N ARG A 37 5.85 7.62 7.29
CA ARG A 37 6.50 8.59 8.18
C ARG A 37 6.60 8.07 9.61
N ASP A 38 7.69 8.46 10.28
CA ASP A 38 7.92 8.34 11.72
C ASP A 38 7.20 9.45 12.51
N SER A 39 7.37 9.45 13.84
CA SER A 39 6.79 10.45 14.75
C SER A 39 7.32 11.86 14.54
N ASP A 40 8.50 12.02 13.93
CA ASP A 40 9.14 13.30 13.67
C ASP A 40 8.70 13.88 12.31
N GLY A 41 7.72 13.26 11.67
CA GLY A 41 7.14 13.74 10.42
C GLY A 41 8.06 13.56 9.22
N GLY A 42 8.82 12.46 9.14
CA GLY A 42 9.34 12.01 7.85
C GLY A 42 9.90 10.58 7.87
N ALA A 43 10.79 10.21 6.95
CA ALA A 43 11.25 8.82 6.84
C ALA A 43 12.65 8.72 6.24
N TRP A 44 13.36 7.65 6.61
CA TRP A 44 14.55 7.22 5.88
C TRP A 44 14.12 6.56 4.57
N VAL A 45 14.48 7.20 3.46
CA VAL A 45 14.22 6.70 2.10
C VAL A 45 15.48 6.03 1.59
N GLU A 46 15.37 4.74 1.30
CA GLU A 46 16.40 3.99 0.60
C GLU A 46 16.34 4.28 -0.90
N VAL A 47 17.48 4.68 -1.45
CA VAL A 47 17.73 4.76 -2.88
C VAL A 47 18.60 3.57 -3.26
N ARG A 48 18.07 2.68 -4.11
CA ARG A 48 18.79 1.50 -4.61
C ARG A 48 18.52 1.30 -6.09
N GLY A 49 19.53 0.81 -6.79
CA GLY A 49 19.40 0.46 -8.20
C GLY A 49 20.71 0.01 -8.81
N SER A 50 20.74 -0.05 -10.13
CA SER A 50 21.88 -0.54 -10.91
C SER A 50 22.21 0.37 -12.09
N LEU A 51 23.47 0.29 -12.53
CA LEU A 51 23.99 0.99 -13.69
C LEU A 51 24.92 0.05 -14.48
N ALA A 52 24.68 -0.08 -15.79
CA ALA A 52 25.32 -1.08 -16.64
C ALA A 52 26.85 -0.99 -16.64
N SER A 53 27.42 0.22 -16.61
CA SER A 53 28.84 0.44 -16.35
C SER A 53 29.06 1.88 -15.88
N SER A 54 29.76 2.04 -14.77
CA SER A 54 30.26 3.31 -14.26
C SER A 54 31.51 3.05 -13.43
N THR A 55 32.48 3.96 -13.54
CA THR A 55 33.59 4.09 -12.56
C THR A 55 33.48 5.39 -11.76
N GLY A 56 32.43 6.17 -12.03
CA GLY A 56 32.17 7.48 -11.45
C GLY A 56 31.34 7.44 -10.18
N GLN A 57 31.39 8.52 -9.41
CA GLN A 57 30.57 8.72 -8.24
C GLN A 57 29.13 9.01 -8.65
N ILE A 58 28.18 8.27 -8.10
CA ILE A 58 26.75 8.54 -8.25
C ILE A 58 26.31 9.32 -7.02
N GLU A 59 25.65 10.45 -7.23
CA GLU A 59 25.08 11.27 -6.17
C GLU A 59 23.56 11.36 -6.34
N MET A 60 22.84 11.40 -5.23
CA MET A 60 21.40 11.60 -5.16
C MET A 60 21.03 12.96 -4.58
N SER A 61 19.89 13.49 -5.00
CA SER A 61 19.21 14.65 -4.42
C SER A 61 17.72 14.50 -4.63
N VAL A 62 16.91 15.03 -3.72
CA VAL A 62 15.44 15.01 -3.84
C VAL A 62 14.90 16.43 -3.91
N ILE A 63 13.77 16.60 -4.60
CA ILE A 63 13.14 17.91 -4.81
C ILE A 63 11.65 17.76 -4.57
N LEU A 64 11.11 18.52 -3.62
CA LEU A 64 9.66 18.70 -3.50
C LEU A 64 9.20 19.71 -4.54
N ALA A 65 8.09 19.46 -5.23
CA ALA A 65 7.59 20.36 -6.27
C ALA A 65 7.43 21.80 -5.77
N GLY A 66 8.12 22.75 -6.41
CA GLY A 66 8.11 24.17 -6.04
C GLY A 66 9.14 24.57 -4.98
N GLU A 67 9.94 23.63 -4.48
CA GLU A 67 11.00 23.88 -3.49
C GLU A 67 12.41 23.67 -4.08
N ASP A 68 13.41 24.09 -3.30
CA ASP A 68 14.81 23.84 -3.60
C ASP A 68 15.19 22.38 -3.39
N ARG A 69 16.18 21.93 -4.16
CA ARG A 69 16.74 20.58 -4.03
C ARG A 69 17.48 20.40 -2.71
N THR A 70 17.47 19.19 -2.16
CA THR A 70 18.37 18.84 -1.05
C THR A 70 19.84 18.86 -1.51
N PRO A 71 20.81 19.09 -0.61
CA PRO A 71 22.21 18.91 -0.92
C PRO A 71 22.49 17.53 -1.53
N TRP A 72 23.40 17.48 -2.50
CA TRP A 72 23.83 16.22 -3.12
C TRP A 72 24.52 15.32 -2.11
N ARG A 73 24.19 14.03 -2.15
CA ARG A 73 24.79 13.02 -1.29
C ARG A 73 25.30 11.84 -2.12
N PRO A 74 26.51 11.35 -1.86
CA PRO A 74 27.05 10.20 -2.58
C PRO A 74 26.30 8.93 -2.22
N LEU A 75 26.15 8.04 -3.20
CA LEU A 75 25.67 6.68 -3.05
C LEU A 75 26.86 5.72 -2.93
N SER A 76 26.73 4.70 -2.10
CA SER A 76 27.69 3.60 -2.02
C SER A 76 27.56 2.71 -3.25
N LEU A 77 28.68 2.24 -3.77
CA LEU A 77 28.75 1.42 -4.99
C LEU A 77 29.30 0.03 -4.67
N ALA A 78 28.73 -1.01 -5.29
CA ALA A 78 29.20 -2.38 -5.21
C ALA A 78 29.08 -3.06 -6.58
N THR A 79 30.01 -3.95 -6.92
CA THR A 79 29.91 -4.76 -8.15
C THR A 79 28.94 -5.91 -7.91
N GLY A 80 27.96 -6.10 -8.80
CA GLY A 80 26.96 -7.17 -8.70
C GLY A 80 26.56 -7.76 -10.04
N ALA A 81 25.59 -8.68 -10.03
CA ALA A 81 24.97 -9.17 -11.25
C ALA A 81 24.29 -8.02 -11.99
N GLY A 82 24.54 -7.87 -13.29
CA GLY A 82 23.93 -6.81 -14.12
C GLY A 82 24.66 -5.46 -14.12
N GLY A 83 25.81 -5.34 -13.44
CA GLY A 83 26.64 -4.12 -13.47
C GLY A 83 26.97 -3.59 -12.08
N GLN A 84 27.14 -2.26 -11.97
CA GLN A 84 27.40 -1.60 -10.71
C GLN A 84 26.09 -1.31 -9.98
N GLN A 85 25.96 -1.84 -8.77
CA GLN A 85 24.85 -1.60 -7.87
C GLN A 85 25.14 -0.36 -7.03
N PHE A 86 24.14 0.50 -6.85
CA PHE A 86 24.23 1.67 -5.98
C PHE A 86 23.20 1.60 -4.86
N ARG A 87 23.58 2.11 -3.69
CA ARG A 87 22.72 2.17 -2.51
C ARG A 87 23.02 3.38 -1.64
N GLY A 88 22.00 4.00 -1.07
CA GLY A 88 22.15 4.99 -0.02
C GLY A 88 20.82 5.32 0.64
N ASN A 89 20.88 6.07 1.74
CA ASN A 89 19.70 6.48 2.49
C ASN A 89 19.68 8.00 2.65
N LEU A 90 18.52 8.59 2.50
CA LEU A 90 18.29 10.01 2.76
C LEU A 90 17.09 10.16 3.69
N ARG A 91 17.23 11.01 4.72
CA ARG A 91 16.08 11.40 5.54
C ARG A 91 15.26 12.44 4.77
N VAL A 92 14.02 12.10 4.44
CA VAL A 92 13.09 12.95 3.69
C VAL A 92 11.94 13.34 4.62
N PRO A 93 11.60 14.64 4.76
CA PRO A 93 10.43 15.04 5.54
C PRO A 93 9.14 14.65 4.83
N GLN A 94 8.03 14.59 5.58
CA GLN A 94 6.70 14.53 5.00
C GLN A 94 6.43 15.79 4.18
N GLY A 95 5.62 15.67 3.14
CA GLY A 95 5.37 16.79 2.23
C GLY A 95 4.38 16.40 1.15
N GLY A 96 4.72 16.67 -0.11
CA GLY A 96 3.98 16.20 -1.28
C GLY A 96 4.75 15.13 -2.04
N TRP A 97 4.67 15.19 -3.37
CA TRP A 97 5.47 14.34 -4.25
C TRP A 97 6.86 14.92 -4.46
N TYR A 98 7.86 14.11 -4.13
CA TYR A 98 9.27 14.36 -4.40
C TYR A 98 9.67 13.74 -5.75
N GLN A 99 10.58 14.44 -6.43
CA GLN A 99 11.37 13.90 -7.52
C GLN A 99 12.70 13.38 -6.97
N LEU A 100 13.13 12.19 -7.41
CA LEU A 100 14.48 11.72 -7.19
C LEU A 100 15.34 12.10 -8.39
N GLN A 101 16.43 12.81 -8.12
CA GLN A 101 17.44 13.13 -9.10
C GLN A 101 18.75 12.42 -8.80
N LEU A 102 19.36 11.86 -9.83
CA LEU A 102 20.71 11.32 -9.79
C LEU A 102 21.63 12.15 -10.70
N ARG A 103 22.90 12.24 -10.34
CA ARG A 103 23.96 12.72 -11.23
C ARG A 103 25.20 11.85 -11.11
N LEU A 104 25.97 11.81 -12.19
CA LEU A 104 27.25 11.11 -12.30
C LEU A 104 28.37 12.16 -12.30
N ASP A 105 29.36 12.02 -11.42
CA ASP A 105 30.56 12.85 -11.35
C ASP A 105 30.28 14.37 -11.40
N GLY A 106 29.27 14.84 -10.65
CA GLY A 106 28.89 16.25 -10.64
C GLY A 106 28.25 16.77 -11.94
N GLY A 107 27.96 15.89 -12.90
CA GLY A 107 27.37 16.22 -14.19
C GLY A 107 25.90 16.65 -14.12
N ARG A 108 25.23 16.65 -15.28
CA ARG A 108 23.84 17.09 -15.40
C ARG A 108 22.90 16.18 -14.58
N PRO A 109 22.03 16.74 -13.72
CA PRO A 109 21.02 15.98 -13.00
C PRO A 109 20.01 15.32 -13.94
N LEU A 110 19.70 14.04 -13.68
CA LEU A 110 18.64 13.28 -14.31
C LEU A 110 17.53 12.99 -13.29
N THR A 111 16.29 13.32 -13.61
CA THR A 111 15.14 12.87 -12.81
C THR A 111 14.83 11.43 -13.16
N VAL A 112 14.96 10.53 -12.18
CA VAL A 112 14.80 9.08 -12.35
C VAL A 112 13.49 8.56 -11.74
N VAL A 113 12.92 9.30 -10.78
CA VAL A 113 11.59 9.04 -10.22
C VAL A 113 10.86 10.37 -10.15
N SER A 114 9.64 10.42 -10.66
CA SER A 114 8.87 11.66 -10.75
C SER A 114 8.02 11.93 -9.51
N ARG A 115 7.48 10.87 -8.89
CA ARG A 115 6.62 10.96 -7.71
C ARG A 115 6.98 9.87 -6.73
N PHE A 116 7.55 10.22 -5.59
CA PHE A 116 7.50 9.39 -4.39
C PHE A 116 7.26 10.30 -3.19
N GLY A 117 6.80 9.75 -2.07
CA GLY A 117 6.39 10.59 -0.96
C GLY A 117 6.58 9.94 0.40
N VAL A 118 6.70 10.78 1.41
CA VAL A 118 6.70 10.35 2.81
C VAL A 118 5.36 10.76 3.42
N GLY A 119 4.62 9.78 3.94
CA GLY A 119 3.24 9.97 4.35
C GLY A 119 2.68 8.77 5.13
N ASP A 120 1.37 8.54 5.04
CA ASP A 120 0.70 7.50 5.82
C ASP A 120 0.30 6.30 4.96
N LEU A 121 0.64 5.10 5.44
CA LEU A 121 0.36 3.82 4.79
C LEU A 121 -0.73 3.07 5.55
N PHE A 122 -1.72 2.56 4.83
CA PHE A 122 -2.79 1.73 5.39
C PHE A 122 -2.87 0.40 4.66
N ILE A 123 -2.90 -0.70 5.41
CA ILE A 123 -3.23 -2.01 4.86
C ILE A 123 -4.72 -2.26 5.04
N LEU A 124 -5.38 -2.66 3.96
CA LEU A 124 -6.83 -2.82 3.89
C LEU A 124 -7.14 -4.31 3.89
N ALA A 125 -7.61 -4.83 5.02
CA ALA A 125 -7.77 -6.26 5.28
C ALA A 125 -9.18 -6.62 5.73
N GLY A 126 -9.51 -7.91 5.64
CA GLY A 126 -10.82 -8.44 5.98
C GLY A 126 -11.52 -9.11 4.81
N GLN A 127 -12.86 -9.13 4.83
CA GLN A 127 -13.66 -9.86 3.84
C GLN A 127 -14.24 -8.95 2.74
N SER A 128 -15.33 -9.37 2.09
CA SER A 128 -15.82 -8.76 0.84
C SER A 128 -16.15 -7.27 0.96
N ASN A 129 -16.70 -6.83 2.09
CA ASN A 129 -16.97 -5.41 2.36
C ASN A 129 -15.69 -4.55 2.50
N ALA A 130 -14.53 -5.19 2.59
CA ALA A 130 -13.20 -4.58 2.51
C ALA A 130 -12.56 -4.69 1.11
N THR A 131 -13.22 -5.31 0.13
CA THR A 131 -12.72 -5.50 -1.24
C THR A 131 -13.58 -4.74 -2.26
N ASN A 132 -13.41 -5.04 -3.56
CA ASN A 132 -14.09 -4.34 -4.66
C ASN A 132 -15.46 -4.95 -4.97
N THR A 133 -16.26 -5.26 -3.95
CA THR A 133 -17.57 -5.93 -4.11
C THR A 133 -18.76 -4.99 -3.98
N GLY A 134 -18.56 -3.75 -3.54
CA GLY A 134 -19.63 -2.77 -3.49
C GLY A 134 -20.02 -2.34 -4.90
N SER A 135 -21.30 -2.01 -5.09
CA SER A 135 -21.81 -1.68 -6.40
C SER A 135 -21.44 -0.26 -6.81
N GLY A 136 -20.77 -0.14 -7.94
CA GLY A 136 -20.38 1.14 -8.50
C GLY A 136 -19.11 1.71 -7.89
N ARG A 137 -18.10 1.83 -8.75
CA ARG A 137 -16.83 2.50 -8.49
C ARG A 137 -17.01 3.91 -7.95
N GLN A 138 -16.24 4.25 -6.93
CA GLN A 138 -16.18 5.60 -6.39
C GLN A 138 -15.35 6.50 -7.31
N PRO A 139 -15.66 7.81 -7.38
CA PRO A 139 -14.93 8.74 -8.23
C PRO A 139 -13.44 8.81 -7.84
N GLY A 140 -12.61 9.22 -8.80
CA GLY A 140 -11.17 9.37 -8.58
C GLY A 140 -10.83 10.37 -7.46
N VAL A 141 -9.67 10.15 -6.86
CA VAL A 141 -9.19 10.81 -5.64
C VAL A 141 -8.10 11.83 -5.93
N ASN A 142 -7.63 12.57 -4.92
CA ASN A 142 -6.43 13.39 -5.02
C ASN A 142 -5.25 12.60 -5.61
N ASP A 143 -4.42 13.25 -6.43
CA ASP A 143 -3.20 12.67 -7.02
C ASP A 143 -2.20 12.15 -5.96
N ARG A 144 -2.32 12.62 -4.71
CA ARG A 144 -1.50 12.21 -3.57
C ARG A 144 -1.97 10.93 -2.85
N VAL A 145 -2.98 10.26 -3.38
CA VAL A 145 -3.42 8.95 -2.88
C VAL A 145 -2.95 7.88 -3.86
N ALA A 146 -2.15 6.94 -3.36
CA ALA A 146 -1.61 5.84 -4.11
C ALA A 146 -2.16 4.50 -3.63
N MET A 147 -2.17 3.50 -4.50
CA MET A 147 -2.51 2.12 -4.18
C MET A 147 -1.34 1.19 -4.55
N PHE A 148 -1.18 0.14 -3.77
CA PHE A 148 -0.11 -0.84 -3.90
C PHE A 148 -0.68 -2.24 -4.00
N ASP A 149 -0.12 -3.11 -4.86
CA ASP A 149 -0.54 -4.51 -5.00
C ASP A 149 0.43 -5.54 -4.38
N GLY A 150 1.53 -5.06 -3.81
CA GLY A 150 2.59 -5.91 -3.25
C GLY A 150 3.89 -5.82 -4.07
N GLU A 151 3.82 -5.29 -5.29
CA GLU A 151 4.95 -5.17 -6.20
C GLU A 151 4.98 -3.79 -6.89
N HIS A 152 3.82 -3.25 -7.27
CA HIS A 152 3.68 -2.06 -8.08
C HIS A 152 2.76 -1.03 -7.41
N TRP A 153 3.04 0.25 -7.70
CA TRP A 153 2.33 1.41 -7.19
C TRP A 153 1.61 2.16 -8.30
N TRP A 154 0.44 2.70 -7.99
CA TRP A 154 -0.34 3.55 -8.89
C TRP A 154 -1.06 4.63 -8.12
N ARG A 155 -1.52 5.68 -8.80
CA ARG A 155 -2.58 6.53 -8.26
C ARG A 155 -3.79 5.67 -7.91
N ALA A 156 -4.34 5.87 -6.71
CA ALA A 156 -5.50 5.12 -6.26
C ALA A 156 -6.74 5.44 -7.12
N ALA A 157 -7.46 4.39 -7.50
CA ALA A 157 -8.75 4.46 -8.15
C ALA A 157 -9.43 3.09 -7.99
N ASP A 158 -10.76 3.05 -8.02
CA ASP A 158 -11.44 1.78 -8.14
C ASP A 158 -11.26 1.18 -9.54
N PRO A 159 -11.08 -0.15 -9.66
CA PRO A 159 -11.01 -1.10 -8.56
C PRO A 159 -9.64 -1.06 -7.89
N MET A 160 -9.62 -1.20 -6.57
CA MET A 160 -8.38 -1.28 -5.81
C MET A 160 -7.58 -2.51 -6.23
N VAL A 161 -6.28 -2.33 -6.40
CA VAL A 161 -5.34 -3.41 -6.69
C VAL A 161 -4.97 -4.19 -5.42
N GLY A 162 -4.45 -5.40 -5.58
CA GLY A 162 -3.95 -6.22 -4.46
C GLY A 162 -4.99 -7.01 -3.68
N VAL A 163 -6.30 -6.85 -3.96
CA VAL A 163 -7.34 -7.73 -3.39
C VAL A 163 -7.12 -9.19 -3.80
N GLN A 164 -7.43 -10.12 -2.92
CA GLN A 164 -7.12 -11.55 -3.11
C GLN A 164 -8.30 -12.38 -3.62
N ASP A 165 -9.50 -11.78 -3.72
CA ASP A 165 -10.73 -12.44 -4.21
C ASP A 165 -11.09 -12.09 -5.66
N ARG A 166 -10.22 -11.35 -6.36
CA ARG A 166 -10.39 -10.91 -7.76
C ARG A 166 -11.62 -10.04 -8.02
N SER A 167 -12.23 -9.48 -6.99
CA SER A 167 -13.31 -8.49 -7.12
C SER A 167 -12.85 -7.25 -7.91
N ARG A 168 -13.75 -6.60 -8.67
CA ARG A 168 -13.40 -5.54 -9.65
C ARG A 168 -14.34 -4.33 -9.70
N ASP A 169 -15.30 -4.24 -8.80
CA ASP A 169 -16.24 -3.10 -8.74
C ASP A 169 -15.72 -2.02 -7.76
N GLY A 170 -16.60 -1.42 -6.95
CA GLY A 170 -16.27 -0.31 -6.08
C GLY A 170 -15.84 -0.72 -4.67
N SER A 171 -15.11 0.17 -4.02
CA SER A 171 -14.64 0.02 -2.64
C SER A 171 -14.75 1.34 -1.86
N PRO A 172 -14.68 1.32 -0.50
CA PRO A 172 -14.72 2.55 0.29
C PRO A 172 -13.38 3.30 0.29
N TRP A 173 -12.32 2.66 -0.19
CA TRP A 173 -10.93 3.06 0.03
C TRP A 173 -10.50 4.31 -0.71
N PRO A 174 -10.95 4.58 -1.95
CA PRO A 174 -10.69 5.87 -2.59
C PRO A 174 -11.23 7.04 -1.76
N VAL A 175 -12.48 6.96 -1.29
CA VAL A 175 -13.10 8.03 -0.47
C VAL A 175 -12.33 8.21 0.83
N PHE A 176 -12.04 7.11 1.54
CA PHE A 176 -11.23 7.14 2.77
C PHE A 176 -9.86 7.81 2.55
N GLY A 177 -9.11 7.37 1.55
CA GLY A 177 -7.77 7.88 1.27
C GLY A 177 -7.77 9.37 0.90
N ASP A 178 -8.76 9.82 0.13
CA ASP A 178 -8.92 11.23 -0.24
C ASP A 178 -9.18 12.10 0.99
N LEU A 179 -10.03 11.65 1.91
CA LEU A 179 -10.33 12.38 3.14
C LEU A 179 -9.12 12.49 4.06
N ILE A 180 -8.39 11.38 4.28
CA ILE A 180 -7.13 11.42 5.06
C ILE A 180 -6.12 12.35 4.41
N GLN A 181 -5.95 12.27 3.09
CA GLN A 181 -4.99 13.10 2.35
C GLN A 181 -5.35 14.60 2.50
N ARG A 182 -6.63 14.96 2.37
CA ARG A 182 -7.08 16.36 2.55
C ARG A 182 -6.87 16.87 3.96
N ALA A 183 -7.12 16.03 4.97
CA ALA A 183 -7.00 16.40 6.38
C ALA A 183 -5.54 16.55 6.83
N THR A 184 -4.64 15.71 6.29
CA THR A 184 -3.23 15.65 6.72
C THR A 184 -2.28 16.41 5.80
N GLY A 185 -2.65 16.61 4.53
CA GLY A 185 -1.80 17.22 3.50
C GLY A 185 -0.70 16.30 2.94
N VAL A 186 -0.43 15.15 3.56
CA VAL A 186 0.64 14.22 3.18
C VAL A 186 0.16 13.15 2.19
N PRO A 187 1.06 12.50 1.42
CA PRO A 187 0.72 11.32 0.62
C PRO A 187 0.09 10.20 1.44
N VAL A 188 -0.85 9.48 0.84
CA VAL A 188 -1.51 8.33 1.44
C VAL A 188 -1.33 7.11 0.56
N GLY A 189 -0.81 6.02 1.11
CA GLY A 189 -0.69 4.74 0.42
C GLY A 189 -1.69 3.71 0.93
N LEU A 190 -2.40 3.05 0.02
CA LEU A 190 -3.45 2.08 0.31
C LEU A 190 -3.07 0.70 -0.24
N ALA A 191 -2.90 -0.28 0.63
CA ALA A 191 -2.47 -1.63 0.28
C ALA A 191 -3.54 -2.66 0.60
N SER A 192 -4.33 -3.06 -0.39
CA SER A 192 -5.39 -4.05 -0.17
C SER A 192 -4.84 -5.48 -0.14
N VAL A 193 -5.40 -6.28 0.77
CA VAL A 193 -5.16 -7.73 0.89
C VAL A 193 -6.44 -8.53 1.17
N GLY A 194 -7.60 -7.87 1.19
CA GLY A 194 -8.88 -8.48 1.57
C GLY A 194 -9.31 -9.65 0.66
N HIS A 195 -10.15 -10.52 1.21
CA HIS A 195 -10.70 -11.67 0.51
C HIS A 195 -12.12 -12.01 0.99
N GLY A 196 -13.11 -11.95 0.09
CA GLY A 196 -14.51 -12.29 0.37
C GLY A 196 -14.76 -13.70 0.93
N ASN A 197 -15.87 -13.83 1.66
CA ASN A 197 -16.33 -15.10 2.28
C ASN A 197 -15.26 -15.76 3.16
N THR A 198 -14.66 -14.99 4.06
CA THR A 198 -13.63 -15.48 4.99
C THR A 198 -14.02 -15.22 6.43
N ARG A 199 -13.73 -16.23 7.27
CA ARG A 199 -13.76 -16.13 8.73
C ARG A 199 -12.41 -15.72 9.28
N ILE A 200 -12.34 -15.26 10.52
CA ILE A 200 -11.08 -15.01 11.22
C ILE A 200 -10.16 -16.25 11.22
N ALA A 201 -10.74 -17.45 11.35
CA ALA A 201 -10.00 -18.71 11.29
C ALA A 201 -9.30 -18.97 9.94
N ASP A 202 -9.74 -18.33 8.85
CA ASP A 202 -9.10 -18.46 7.52
C ASP A 202 -7.87 -17.55 7.37
N TRP A 203 -7.69 -16.60 8.29
CA TRP A 203 -6.53 -15.72 8.41
C TRP A 203 -5.48 -16.25 9.40
N HIS A 204 -5.75 -17.39 10.03
CA HIS A 204 -4.90 -17.96 11.06
C HIS A 204 -3.49 -18.33 10.50
N PRO A 205 -2.39 -17.99 11.20
CA PRO A 205 -1.00 -18.13 10.69
C PRO A 205 -0.57 -19.56 10.38
N ARG A 206 -1.08 -20.55 11.14
CA ARG A 206 -0.81 -21.99 10.93
C ARG A 206 -1.65 -22.63 9.82
N ARG A 207 -2.42 -21.87 9.04
CA ARG A 207 -3.20 -22.45 7.94
C ARG A 207 -2.23 -22.95 6.86
N PRO A 208 -2.43 -24.18 6.34
CA PRO A 208 -1.61 -24.69 5.27
C PRO A 208 -1.78 -23.83 4.01
N PRO A 209 -0.75 -23.75 3.16
CA PRO A 209 -0.84 -23.01 1.91
C PRO A 209 -1.92 -23.62 1.01
N VAL A 210 -2.55 -22.78 0.19
CA VAL A 210 -3.56 -23.22 -0.79
C VAL A 210 -2.94 -24.15 -1.85
N SER A 211 -1.62 -24.05 -2.07
CA SER A 211 -0.84 -24.91 -2.96
C SER A 211 0.51 -25.27 -2.32
N ALA A 212 0.98 -26.49 -2.56
CA ALA A 212 2.30 -26.96 -2.08
C ALA A 212 3.49 -26.15 -2.65
N PHE A 213 3.30 -25.48 -3.78
CA PHE A 213 4.37 -24.76 -4.49
C PHE A 213 4.37 -23.25 -4.26
N LEU A 214 3.27 -22.69 -3.71
CA LEU A 214 3.16 -21.27 -3.41
C LEU A 214 2.22 -21.06 -2.23
N ASP A 215 2.79 -20.57 -1.12
CA ASP A 215 1.97 -20.12 0.01
C ASP A 215 1.29 -18.79 -0.33
N SER A 216 0.02 -18.90 -0.70
CA SER A 216 -0.93 -17.82 -0.92
C SER A 216 -2.00 -17.78 0.17
N SER A 217 -1.72 -18.31 1.36
CA SER A 217 -2.59 -18.13 2.52
C SER A 217 -2.77 -16.64 2.81
N ARG A 218 -3.92 -16.28 3.39
CA ARG A 218 -4.30 -14.89 3.67
C ARG A 218 -3.33 -14.23 4.63
N TYR A 219 -2.89 -15.00 5.63
CA TYR A 219 -1.83 -14.62 6.53
C TYR A 219 -0.54 -14.28 5.80
N THR A 220 -0.07 -15.18 4.92
CA THR A 220 1.19 -14.94 4.17
C THR A 220 1.09 -13.75 3.24
N VAL A 221 -0.07 -13.50 2.61
CA VAL A 221 -0.27 -12.28 1.81
C VAL A 221 -0.21 -11.03 2.68
N LEU A 222 -0.93 -11.00 3.81
CA LEU A 222 -0.90 -9.88 4.75
C LEU A 222 0.52 -9.61 5.27
N ARG A 223 1.23 -10.68 5.68
CA ARG A 223 2.61 -10.62 6.16
C ARG A 223 3.56 -10.06 5.11
N ARG A 224 3.53 -10.63 3.89
CA ARG A 224 4.35 -10.15 2.76
C ARG A 224 4.03 -8.71 2.42
N ARG A 225 2.76 -8.30 2.53
CA ARG A 225 2.37 -6.92 2.27
C ARG A 225 2.99 -5.95 3.26
N LEU A 226 2.89 -6.24 4.55
CA LEU A 226 3.49 -5.40 5.58
C LEU A 226 5.02 -5.35 5.44
N GLN A 227 5.67 -6.48 5.13
CA GLN A 227 7.11 -6.54 4.87
C GLN A 227 7.52 -5.70 3.66
N ALA A 228 6.77 -5.75 2.56
CA ALA A 228 7.05 -4.96 1.36
C ALA A 228 6.90 -3.45 1.58
N LEU A 229 6.01 -3.04 2.50
CA LEU A 229 5.84 -1.64 2.88
C LEU A 229 6.88 -1.15 3.89
N GLY A 230 7.48 -2.06 4.67
CA GLY A 230 8.43 -1.72 5.74
C GLY A 230 7.77 -1.03 6.95
N GLY A 231 6.44 -0.98 7.01
CA GLY A 231 5.66 -0.35 8.06
C GLY A 231 4.27 0.08 7.58
N ALA A 232 3.39 0.42 8.52
CA ALA A 232 2.09 0.99 8.22
C ALA A 232 1.61 1.86 9.39
N ARG A 233 0.82 2.90 9.09
CA ARG A 233 0.10 3.71 10.07
C ARG A 233 -0.93 2.87 10.82
N ALA A 234 -1.65 2.02 10.09
CA ALA A 234 -2.54 1.01 10.66
C ALA A 234 -2.92 -0.08 9.64
N ILE A 235 -3.39 -1.21 10.18
CA ILE A 235 -4.18 -2.21 9.46
C ILE A 235 -5.65 -1.93 9.72
N LEU A 236 -6.42 -1.70 8.65
CA LEU A 236 -7.87 -1.52 8.72
C LEU A 236 -8.55 -2.86 8.48
N TRP A 237 -9.25 -3.37 9.50
CA TRP A 237 -9.83 -4.71 9.51
C TRP A 237 -11.36 -4.65 9.44
N HIS A 238 -11.93 -5.04 8.30
CA HIS A 238 -13.38 -5.17 8.11
C HIS A 238 -13.77 -6.63 7.89
N GLN A 239 -14.02 -7.36 8.99
CA GLN A 239 -14.43 -8.76 8.92
C GLN A 239 -15.23 -9.18 10.14
N GLY A 240 -16.25 -10.00 9.92
CA GLY A 240 -16.96 -10.72 10.98
C GLY A 240 -18.29 -11.31 10.52
N GLU A 241 -18.81 -10.89 9.37
CA GLU A 241 -20.09 -11.35 8.84
C GLU A 241 -20.07 -12.86 8.56
N SER A 242 -18.97 -13.39 8.02
CA SER A 242 -18.85 -14.85 7.79
C SER A 242 -18.76 -15.62 9.10
N ASP A 243 -18.11 -15.08 10.13
CA ASP A 243 -18.08 -15.67 11.47
C ASP A 243 -19.45 -15.67 12.14
N ALA A 244 -20.22 -14.60 11.95
CA ALA A 244 -21.60 -14.52 12.42
C ALA A 244 -22.46 -15.60 11.73
N ARG A 245 -22.33 -15.79 10.41
CA ARG A 245 -23.06 -16.84 9.68
C ARG A 245 -22.72 -18.24 10.18
N GLU A 246 -21.43 -18.51 10.40
CA GLU A 246 -20.94 -19.85 10.78
C GLU A 246 -21.01 -20.11 12.30
N GLY A 247 -21.50 -19.16 13.10
CA GLY A 247 -21.72 -19.34 14.53
C GLY A 247 -20.43 -19.32 15.37
N THR A 248 -19.40 -18.60 14.94
CA THR A 248 -18.17 -18.42 15.73
C THR A 248 -18.51 -17.72 17.05
N GLY A 249 -18.10 -18.33 18.17
CA GLY A 249 -18.31 -17.77 19.51
C GLY A 249 -17.37 -16.59 19.80
N THR A 250 -17.77 -15.72 20.72
CA THR A 250 -17.02 -14.52 21.13
C THR A 250 -15.55 -14.83 21.44
N ASP A 251 -15.30 -15.79 22.35
CA ASP A 251 -13.94 -16.12 22.80
C ASP A 251 -13.08 -16.73 21.69
N ALA A 252 -13.70 -17.50 20.78
CA ALA A 252 -13.00 -18.07 19.64
C ALA A 252 -12.54 -16.96 18.67
N TYR A 253 -13.41 -15.99 18.39
CA TYR A 253 -13.05 -14.86 17.55
C TYR A 253 -11.93 -14.02 18.16
N VAL A 254 -12.03 -13.69 19.45
CA VAL A 254 -11.02 -12.90 20.18
C VAL A 254 -9.67 -13.60 20.17
N ARG A 255 -9.65 -14.91 20.49
CA ARG A 255 -8.41 -15.71 20.48
C ARG A 255 -7.79 -15.73 19.09
N ASP A 256 -8.55 -16.07 18.06
CA ASP A 256 -8.03 -16.21 16.71
C ASP A 256 -7.53 -14.87 16.14
N PHE A 257 -8.19 -13.75 16.49
CA PHE A 257 -7.70 -12.41 16.16
C PHE A 257 -6.39 -12.07 16.86
N ASN A 258 -6.28 -12.38 18.16
CA ASN A 258 -5.05 -12.11 18.89
C ASN A 258 -3.89 -13.00 18.40
N ASP A 259 -4.15 -14.26 18.05
CA ASP A 259 -3.16 -15.15 17.42
C ASP A 259 -2.67 -14.57 16.08
N LEU A 260 -3.58 -14.07 15.23
CA LEU A 260 -3.24 -13.39 13.98
C LEU A 260 -2.34 -12.17 14.22
N ARG A 261 -2.73 -11.28 15.15
CA ARG A 261 -1.99 -10.06 15.46
C ARG A 261 -0.59 -10.37 16.00
N GLN A 262 -0.49 -11.28 16.96
CA GLN A 262 0.79 -11.66 17.58
C GLN A 262 1.73 -12.34 16.59
N ALA A 263 1.20 -13.24 15.75
CA ALA A 263 2.01 -13.88 14.72
C ALA A 263 2.52 -12.86 13.70
N LEU A 264 1.67 -11.94 13.23
CA LEU A 264 2.10 -10.91 12.29
C LEU A 264 3.21 -10.04 12.88
N ALA A 265 3.07 -9.60 14.13
CA ALA A 265 4.10 -8.82 14.81
C ALA A 265 5.40 -9.62 14.99
N GLY A 266 5.31 -10.89 15.42
CA GLY A 266 6.47 -11.76 15.61
C GLY A 266 7.23 -12.07 14.32
N ASP A 267 6.51 -12.39 13.23
CA ASP A 267 7.12 -12.78 11.96
C ASP A 267 7.67 -11.60 11.16
N THR A 268 7.18 -10.38 11.42
CA THR A 268 7.63 -9.18 10.70
C THR A 268 8.53 -8.27 11.53
N GLY A 269 8.53 -8.41 12.85
CA GLY A 269 9.16 -7.47 13.77
C GLY A 269 8.46 -6.11 13.85
N MET A 270 7.24 -5.99 13.31
CA MET A 270 6.48 -4.73 13.25
C MET A 270 5.15 -4.86 14.00
N ASP A 271 5.02 -4.14 15.12
CA ASP A 271 3.77 -4.02 15.87
C ASP A 271 2.99 -2.78 15.39
N VAL A 272 2.12 -2.98 14.41
CA VAL A 272 1.31 -1.91 13.81
C VAL A 272 -0.08 -1.85 14.43
N PRO A 273 -0.67 -0.65 14.63
CA PRO A 273 -2.04 -0.52 15.13
C PRO A 273 -3.06 -1.21 14.22
N TRP A 274 -4.04 -1.87 14.83
CA TRP A 274 -5.20 -2.43 14.13
C TRP A 274 -6.43 -1.58 14.43
N VAL A 275 -7.15 -1.12 13.41
CA VAL A 275 -8.45 -0.47 13.55
C VAL A 275 -9.51 -1.45 13.09
N VAL A 276 -10.34 -1.93 14.02
CA VAL A 276 -11.27 -3.04 13.80
C VAL A 276 -12.70 -2.51 13.71
N ALA A 277 -13.35 -2.71 12.56
CA ALA A 277 -14.74 -2.33 12.37
C ALA A 277 -15.71 -3.22 13.15
N ARG A 278 -16.88 -2.69 13.50
CA ARG A 278 -18.04 -3.52 13.83
C ARG A 278 -18.71 -3.99 12.55
N ALA A 279 -18.45 -5.24 12.21
CA ALA A 279 -18.86 -5.86 10.96
C ALA A 279 -19.45 -7.24 11.21
N SER A 280 -20.70 -7.31 11.67
CA SER A 280 -21.38 -8.58 11.99
C SER A 280 -22.65 -8.81 11.17
N PHE A 281 -23.18 -7.76 10.56
CA PHE A 281 -24.49 -7.79 9.91
C PHE A 281 -24.54 -8.70 8.66
N LEU A 282 -25.55 -9.57 8.63
CA LEU A 282 -26.02 -10.26 7.43
C LEU A 282 -27.55 -10.22 7.37
N PRO A 283 -28.15 -9.97 6.19
CA PRO A 283 -29.59 -9.93 6.04
C PRO A 283 -30.21 -11.29 6.38
N GLY A 284 -31.21 -11.28 7.26
CA GLY A 284 -31.93 -12.48 7.68
C GLY A 284 -31.20 -13.38 8.70
N LEU A 285 -29.98 -13.03 9.13
CA LEU A 285 -29.27 -13.77 10.16
C LEU A 285 -29.85 -13.49 11.56
N LYS A 286 -29.79 -14.48 12.45
CA LYS A 286 -30.30 -14.36 13.82
C LYS A 286 -29.54 -13.28 14.60
N PRO A 287 -30.23 -12.40 15.36
CA PRO A 287 -29.59 -11.35 16.15
C PRO A 287 -28.49 -11.84 17.10
N ASP A 288 -28.68 -13.02 17.72
CA ASP A 288 -27.72 -13.58 18.67
C ASP A 288 -26.39 -13.97 18.02
N ALA A 289 -26.42 -14.46 16.78
CA ALA A 289 -25.22 -14.84 16.04
C ALA A 289 -24.38 -13.59 15.70
N MET A 290 -25.04 -12.52 15.27
CA MET A 290 -24.41 -11.21 15.06
C MET A 290 -23.90 -10.61 16.38
N ALA A 291 -24.65 -10.77 17.48
CA ALA A 291 -24.28 -10.25 18.79
C ALA A 291 -23.02 -10.90 19.37
N ALA A 292 -22.75 -12.18 19.08
CA ALA A 292 -21.49 -12.82 19.47
C ALA A 292 -20.27 -12.11 18.86
N ILE A 293 -20.34 -11.80 17.57
CA ILE A 293 -19.26 -11.11 16.85
C ILE A 293 -19.14 -9.64 17.26
N ARG A 294 -20.26 -8.93 17.47
CA ARG A 294 -20.23 -7.57 18.03
C ARG A 294 -19.51 -7.53 19.38
N ARG A 295 -19.87 -8.44 20.30
CA ARG A 295 -19.20 -8.53 21.61
C ARG A 295 -17.72 -8.83 21.49
N ALA A 296 -17.32 -9.65 20.52
CA ALA A 296 -15.91 -9.95 20.28
C ALA A 296 -15.14 -8.70 19.82
N GLN A 297 -15.67 -7.99 18.83
CA GLN A 297 -15.07 -6.75 18.32
C GLN A 297 -15.00 -5.66 19.41
N GLU A 298 -16.07 -5.48 20.19
CA GLU A 298 -16.11 -4.57 21.34
C GLU A 298 -15.10 -4.95 22.43
N PHE A 299 -14.92 -6.25 22.69
CA PHE A 299 -13.90 -6.76 23.62
C PHE A 299 -12.50 -6.39 23.13
N LEU A 300 -12.19 -6.57 21.84
CA LEU A 300 -10.89 -6.20 21.28
C LEU A 300 -10.57 -4.72 21.53
N TRP A 301 -11.55 -3.83 21.40
CA TRP A 301 -11.36 -2.40 21.64
C TRP A 301 -11.16 -2.09 23.13
N ARG A 302 -12.04 -2.64 23.99
CA ARG A 302 -12.01 -2.36 25.43
C ARG A 302 -10.70 -2.84 26.07
N GLU A 303 -10.19 -3.99 25.66
CA GLU A 303 -8.94 -4.55 26.20
C GLU A 303 -7.69 -3.99 25.50
N GLY A 304 -7.84 -3.04 24.56
CA GLY A 304 -6.71 -2.43 23.85
C GLY A 304 -5.97 -3.36 22.89
N LEU A 305 -6.60 -4.47 22.48
CA LEU A 305 -6.06 -5.39 21.45
C LEU A 305 -6.19 -4.80 20.04
N ALA A 306 -7.14 -3.89 19.84
CA ALA A 306 -7.33 -3.11 18.64
C ALA A 306 -7.93 -1.74 18.99
N LEU A 307 -7.83 -0.79 18.06
CA LEU A 307 -8.54 0.48 18.10
C LEU A 307 -9.95 0.31 17.50
N GLU A 308 -10.88 1.12 17.98
CA GLU A 308 -12.26 1.13 17.50
C GLU A 308 -12.34 1.65 16.06
N GLY A 309 -12.94 0.86 15.19
CA GLY A 309 -13.27 1.20 13.80
C GLY A 309 -14.74 1.56 13.61
N PRO A 310 -15.16 1.84 12.38
CA PRO A 310 -16.55 2.22 12.11
C PRO A 310 -17.51 1.05 12.36
N THR A 311 -18.78 1.36 12.61
CA THR A 311 -19.85 0.37 12.51
C THR A 311 -20.49 0.37 11.13
N THR A 312 -20.71 -0.81 10.58
CA THR A 312 -21.48 -0.98 9.33
C THR A 312 -22.75 -1.80 9.51
N ASP A 313 -23.04 -2.27 10.72
CA ASP A 313 -24.23 -3.05 11.03
C ASP A 313 -25.53 -2.25 10.79
N ASP A 314 -25.47 -0.93 11.00
CA ASP A 314 -26.60 -0.01 10.82
C ASP A 314 -26.75 0.46 9.37
N MET A 315 -25.78 0.16 8.49
CA MET A 315 -25.82 0.55 7.08
C MET A 315 -26.70 -0.40 6.27
N GLN A 316 -28.02 -0.22 6.34
CA GLN A 316 -29.02 -1.08 5.72
C GLN A 316 -29.84 -0.35 4.63
N GLY A 317 -30.79 -1.05 4.01
CA GLY A 317 -31.68 -0.47 3.01
C GLY A 317 -30.92 0.05 1.77
N SER A 318 -31.10 1.32 1.43
CA SER A 318 -30.47 1.94 0.24
C SER A 318 -28.93 1.97 0.28
N LEU A 319 -28.33 1.74 1.44
CA LEU A 319 -26.88 1.64 1.61
C LEU A 319 -26.33 0.27 1.21
N ARG A 320 -27.18 -0.74 1.03
CA ARG A 320 -26.80 -2.07 0.53
C ARG A 320 -27.20 -2.22 -0.93
N ALA A 321 -26.45 -3.03 -1.67
CA ALA A 321 -26.75 -3.44 -3.02
C ALA A 321 -27.95 -4.41 -3.03
N ARG A 322 -28.31 -4.91 -4.22
CA ARG A 322 -29.48 -5.80 -4.40
C ARG A 322 -29.41 -7.09 -3.58
N ASP A 323 -28.21 -7.55 -3.25
CA ASP A 323 -28.02 -8.74 -2.42
C ASP A 323 -28.26 -8.50 -0.92
N GLY A 324 -28.40 -7.23 -0.50
CA GLY A 324 -28.55 -6.84 0.90
C GLY A 324 -27.30 -7.04 1.77
N ILE A 325 -26.21 -7.54 1.19
CA ILE A 325 -24.96 -7.91 1.89
C ILE A 325 -23.87 -6.88 1.59
N HIS A 326 -23.63 -6.57 0.32
CA HIS A 326 -22.57 -5.63 -0.06
C HIS A 326 -23.13 -4.22 -0.17
N PHE A 327 -22.24 -3.22 -0.15
CA PHE A 327 -22.69 -1.82 -0.18
C PHE A 327 -23.13 -1.36 -1.57
N SER A 328 -24.11 -0.47 -1.60
CA SER A 328 -24.43 0.30 -2.80
C SER A 328 -23.37 1.37 -3.07
N SER A 329 -23.43 2.07 -4.21
CA SER A 329 -22.53 3.20 -4.46
C SER A 329 -22.64 4.30 -3.40
N LEU A 330 -23.86 4.55 -2.90
CA LEU A 330 -24.10 5.45 -1.76
C LEU A 330 -23.51 4.88 -0.47
N GLY A 331 -23.73 3.59 -0.21
CA GLY A 331 -23.17 2.90 0.95
C GLY A 331 -21.65 2.92 0.97
N LEU A 332 -20.98 2.75 -0.18
CA LEU A 332 -19.52 2.81 -0.29
C LEU A 332 -18.96 4.19 0.07
N ARG A 333 -19.64 5.27 -0.37
CA ARG A 333 -19.26 6.64 -0.02
C ARG A 333 -19.34 6.86 1.49
N MET A 334 -20.48 6.51 2.09
CA MET A 334 -20.67 6.63 3.55
C MET A 334 -19.69 5.73 4.32
N HIS A 335 -19.40 4.54 3.82
CA HIS A 335 -18.46 3.62 4.44
C HIS A 335 -17.04 4.20 4.46
N GLY A 336 -16.59 4.85 3.37
CA GLY A 336 -15.32 5.57 3.33
C GLY A 336 -15.26 6.74 4.31
N GLU A 337 -16.35 7.51 4.44
CA GLU A 337 -16.47 8.61 5.41
C GLU A 337 -16.43 8.11 6.87
N LEU A 338 -17.10 6.99 7.16
CA LEU A 338 -17.07 6.38 8.48
C LEU A 338 -15.68 5.83 8.83
N TRP A 339 -14.99 5.20 7.88
CA TRP A 339 -13.60 4.80 8.06
C TRP A 339 -12.69 5.99 8.34
N TYR A 340 -12.87 7.09 7.60
CA TYR A 340 -12.11 8.31 7.84
C TYR A 340 -12.34 8.83 9.27
N ALA A 341 -13.60 8.95 9.70
CA ALA A 341 -13.93 9.45 11.04
C ALA A 341 -13.33 8.58 12.15
N ALA A 342 -13.47 7.26 12.04
CA ALA A 342 -12.94 6.33 13.04
C ALA A 342 -11.39 6.35 13.10
N VAL A 343 -10.73 6.33 11.94
CA VAL A 343 -9.26 6.41 11.85
C VAL A 343 -8.75 7.76 12.34
N TRP A 344 -9.43 8.85 12.00
CA TRP A 344 -9.08 10.19 12.47
C TRP A 344 -9.10 10.29 13.99
N ALA A 345 -10.21 9.86 14.60
CA ALA A 345 -10.35 9.83 16.06
C ALA A 345 -9.30 8.91 16.70
N ALA A 346 -9.09 7.71 16.16
CA ALA A 346 -8.22 6.71 16.76
C ALA A 346 -6.73 7.04 16.66
N LEU A 347 -6.28 7.64 15.55
CA LEU A 347 -4.86 7.78 15.22
C LEU A 347 -4.37 9.22 15.11
N TYR A 348 -5.22 10.21 14.91
CA TYR A 348 -4.79 11.60 14.66
C TYR A 348 -5.19 12.53 15.80
N GLU A 349 -6.38 12.37 16.37
CA GLU A 349 -6.82 13.18 17.52
C GLU A 349 -6.15 12.74 18.82
N ARG A 350 -5.98 11.43 19.05
CA ARG A 350 -5.30 10.91 20.25
C ARG A 350 -3.83 11.30 20.35
N SER A 351 -3.18 11.57 19.22
CA SER A 351 -1.78 12.04 19.18
C SER A 351 -1.62 13.55 19.43
N ALA A 352 -2.73 14.30 19.49
CA ALA A 352 -2.75 15.73 19.76
C ALA A 352 -3.10 16.08 21.22
N ALA A 353 -3.36 15.07 22.07
CA ALA A 353 -3.57 15.26 23.50
C ALA A 353 -2.20 15.46 24.20
N PRO A 354 -2.03 16.54 24.99
CA PRO A 354 -0.76 16.93 25.61
C PRO A 354 -0.23 15.97 26.67
#